data_AF-A0A930DZ06-F1
#
_entry.id   AF-A0A930DZ06-F1
#
_cell.length_a   1.000
_cell.length_b   1.000
_cell.length_c   1.000
_cell.angle_alpha   90.00
_cell.angle_beta   90.00
_cell.angle_gamma   90.00
#
_symmetry.space_group_name_H-M   'P 1'
#
loop_
_entity.id
_entity.type
_entity.pdbx_description
1 polymer ?
#
loop_
_entity_poly.entity_id
_entity_poly.type
_entity_poly.pdbx_seq_one_letter_code
_entity_poly.pdbx_strand_id
1 'polypeptide(L)' 'MENTMCVAKALYDMYYKNNAKAMDEMKMHKLMYFAQRESLIRHNRALFDGVFYGWKYGPVLKEVRTAYK' A
#
# COMPACT_ATOMS: atom_id res chain seq x y z
N MET A 1 0.35 14.30 5.12
CA MET A 1 0.37 12.84 4.93
C MET A 1 -1.05 12.42 4.61
N GLU A 2 -1.20 11.58 3.61
CA GLU A 2 -2.49 11.01 3.23
C GLU A 2 -2.91 9.94 4.24
N ASN A 3 -4.22 9.71 4.34
CA ASN A 3 -4.73 8.61 5.16
C ASN A 3 -4.36 7.25 4.54
N THR A 4 -3.75 6.35 5.32
CA THR A 4 -3.26 5.06 4.82
C THR A 4 -4.35 4.23 4.12
N MET A 5 -5.58 4.21 4.65
CA MET A 5 -6.69 3.46 4.03
C MET A 5 -7.17 4.09 2.72
N CYS A 6 -7.18 5.42 2.64
CA CYS A 6 -7.48 6.12 1.38
C CYS A 6 -6.45 5.78 0.30
N VAL A 7 -5.16 5.74 0.64
CA VAL A 7 -4.10 5.33 -0.30
C VAL A 7 -4.27 3.87 -0.72
N ALA A 8 -4.56 2.96 0.23
CA ALA A 8 -4.80 1.54 -0.07
C ALA A 8 -5.99 1.38 -1.04
N LYS A 9 -7.11 2.06 -0.76
CA LYS A 9 -8.28 2.03 -1.64
C LYS A 9 -7.97 2.60 -3.03
N ALA A 10 -7.26 3.72 -3.11
CA ALA A 10 -6.89 4.33 -4.39
C ALA A 10 -6.03 3.37 -5.24
N LEU A 11 -5.03 2.70 -4.63
CA LEU A 11 -4.22 1.70 -5.31
C LEU A 11 -5.05 0.49 -5.75
N TYR A 12 -6.00 0.02 -4.92
CA TYR A 12 -6.92 -1.04 -5.29
C TYR A 12 -7.76 -0.68 -6.52
N ASP A 13 -8.43 0.47 -6.48
CA ASP A 13 -9.33 0.93 -7.53
C ASP A 13 -8.58 1.10 -8.87
N MET A 14 -7.37 1.68 -8.83
CA MET A 14 -6.51 1.81 -10.01
C MET A 14 -6.11 0.45 -10.58
N TYR A 15 -5.73 -0.51 -9.73
CA TYR A 15 -5.38 -1.85 -10.17
C TYR A 15 -6.57 -2.57 -10.80
N TYR A 16 -7.72 -2.54 -10.14
CA TYR A 16 -8.94 -3.18 -10.64
C TYR A 16 -9.35 -2.59 -11.99
N LYS A 17 -9.34 -1.26 -12.12
CA LYS A 17 -9.63 -0.57 -13.38
C LYS A 17 -8.71 -1.00 -14.52
N ASN A 18 -7.43 -1.21 -14.25
CA ASN A 18 -6.44 -1.55 -15.28
C ASN A 18 -6.37 -3.05 -15.62
N ASN A 19 -6.85 -3.94 -14.73
CA ASN A 19 -6.67 -5.39 -14.88
C ASN A 19 -7.99 -6.17 -14.90
N ALA A 20 -9.13 -5.51 -14.65
CA ALA A 20 -10.44 -6.14 -14.44
C ALA A 20 -10.41 -7.29 -13.40
N LYS A 21 -9.51 -7.21 -12.43
CA LYS A 21 -9.26 -8.27 -11.44
C LYS A 21 -9.00 -7.67 -10.06
N ALA A 22 -9.53 -8.33 -9.03
CA ALA A 22 -9.24 -7.99 -7.65
C ALA A 22 -7.73 -8.14 -7.34
N MET A 23 -7.20 -7.20 -6.58
CA MET A 23 -5.82 -7.25 -6.13
C MET A 23 -5.64 -8.31 -5.04
N ASP A 24 -4.55 -9.08 -5.11
CA ASP A 24 -4.16 -9.98 -4.02
C ASP A 24 -3.56 -9.19 -2.85
N GLU A 25 -3.70 -9.73 -1.63
CA GLU A 25 -3.25 -9.07 -0.39
C GLU A 25 -1.76 -8.70 -0.43
N MET A 26 -0.89 -9.61 -0.89
CA MET A 26 0.55 -9.34 -0.93
C MET A 26 0.92 -8.28 -1.97
N LYS A 27 0.21 -8.22 -3.09
CA LYS A 27 0.38 -7.15 -4.08
C LYS A 27 -0.04 -5.80 -3.52
N MET A 28 -1.10 -5.73 -2.71
CA MET A 28 -1.46 -4.49 -2.00
C MET A 28 -0.30 -3.98 -1.15
N HIS A 29 0.27 -4.83 -0.29
CA HIS A 29 1.37 -4.41 0.57
C HIS A 29 2.61 -3.97 -0.21
N LYS A 30 2.95 -4.66 -1.31
CA LYS A 30 4.09 -4.29 -2.17
C LYS A 30 3.86 -2.96 -2.87
N LEU A 31 2.66 -2.71 -3.41
CA LEU A 31 2.34 -1.44 -4.07
C LEU A 31 2.33 -0.28 -3.08
N MET A 32 1.76 -0.46 -1.89
CA MET A 32 1.82 0.54 -0.81
C MET A 32 3.29 0.86 -0.45
N TYR A 33 4.14 -0.15 -0.32
CA TYR A 33 5.56 0.04 -0.03
C TYR A 33 6.27 0.83 -1.14
N PHE A 34 6.03 0.49 -2.40
CA PHE A 34 6.61 1.23 -3.52
C PHE A 34 6.12 2.67 -3.58
N ALA A 35 4.82 2.93 -3.34
CA ALA A 35 4.29 4.28 -3.30
C ALA A 35 4.94 5.14 -2.20
N GLN A 36 5.10 4.59 -0.99
CA GLN A 36 5.80 5.26 0.11
C GLN A 36 7.27 5.53 -0.25
N ARG A 37 7.96 4.52 -0.78
CA ARG A 37 9.37 4.64 -1.21
C ARG A 37 9.55 5.73 -2.25
N GLU A 38 8.69 5.78 -3.28
CA GLU A 38 8.77 6.80 -4.32
C GLU A 38 8.50 8.21 -3.76
N SER A 39 7.56 8.37 -2.82
CA SER A 39 7.33 9.67 -2.17
C SER A 39 8.55 10.13 -1.36
N LEU A 40 9.19 9.21 -0.64
CA LEU A 40 10.42 9.51 0.10
C LEU A 40 11.55 9.91 -0.86
N ILE A 41 11.75 9.18 -1.96
CA ILE A 41 12.80 9.49 -2.94
C ILE A 41 12.57 10.85 -3.62
N ARG A 42 11.34 11.14 -4.06
CA ARG A 42 11.04 12.32 -4.89
C ARG A 42 10.79 13.59 -4.08
N HIS A 43 10.23 13.44 -2.88
CA HIS A 43 9.71 14.56 -2.11
C HIS A 43 10.26 14.62 -0.68
N ASN A 44 11.12 13.66 -0.30
CA ASN A 44 11.66 13.53 1.05
C ASN A 44 10.58 13.56 2.14
N ARG A 45 9.39 13.02 1.83
CA ARG A 45 8.25 12.98 2.74
C ARG A 45 7.52 11.66 2.65
N ALA A 46 7.06 11.18 3.80
CA ALA A 46 6.13 10.06 3.88
C ALA A 46 4.84 10.37 3.11
N LEU A 47 4.36 9.42 2.30
CA LEU A 47 3.05 9.54 1.63
C LEU A 47 1.94 9.37 2.66
N PHE A 48 2.06 8.36 3.51
CA PHE A 48 1.16 8.04 4.62
C PHE A 48 1.97 7.59 5.85
N ASP A 49 1.31 7.50 7.01
CA ASP A 49 1.90 7.25 8.32
C ASP A 49 1.92 5.77 8.74
N GLY A 50 1.30 4.91 7.94
CA GLY A 50 1.25 3.46 8.17
C GLY A 50 2.61 2.79 8.32
N VAL A 51 2.69 1.87 9.29
CA VAL A 51 3.95 1.20 9.68
C VAL A 51 4.10 -0.13 8.96
N PHE A 52 5.15 -0.25 8.15
CA PHE A 52 5.54 -1.51 7.54
C PHE A 52 6.31 -2.41 8.51
N TYR A 53 5.93 -3.68 8.53
CA TYR A 53 6.65 -4.74 9.23
C TYR A 53 7.32 -5.67 8.21
N GLY A 54 8.60 -5.96 8.38
CA GLY A 54 9.32 -6.93 7.55
C GLY A 54 8.91 -8.36 7.92
N TRP A 55 8.21 -9.06 7.02
CA TRP A 55 7.80 -10.45 7.20
C TRP A 55 8.52 -11.35 6.18
N LYS A 56 8.40 -12.68 6.35
CA LYS A 56 9.04 -13.69 5.49
C LYS A 56 8.85 -13.45 3.98
N TYR A 57 7.68 -12.95 3.57
CA TYR A 57 7.30 -12.77 2.16
C TYR A 57 7.29 -11.31 1.70
N GLY A 58 7.77 -10.38 2.54
CA GLY A 58 7.87 -8.97 2.21
C GLY A 58 7.28 -8.05 3.29
N PRO A 59 7.22 -6.75 2.99
CA PRO A 59 6.66 -5.76 3.91
C PRO A 59 5.15 -5.96 4.07
N VAL A 60 4.64 -5.77 5.28
CA VAL A 60 3.21 -5.89 5.62
C VAL A 60 2.77 -4.65 6.39
N LEU A 61 1.65 -4.04 5.97
CA LEU A 61 0.92 -3.05 6.75
C LEU A 61 -0.17 -3.75 7.55
N LYS A 62 0.03 -3.92 8.86
CA LYS A 62 -0.90 -4.68 9.71
C LYS A 62 -2.30 -4.06 9.72
N GLU A 63 -2.40 -2.74 9.76
CA GLU A 63 -3.69 -2.04 9.75
C GLU A 63 -4.48 -2.35 8.47
N VAL A 64 -3.84 -2.30 7.31
CA VAL A 64 -4.46 -2.66 6.02
C VAL A 64 -4.84 -4.13 6.02
N ARG A 65 -3.95 -5.03 6.47
CA ARG A 65 -4.26 -6.46 6.54
C ARG A 65 -5.46 -6.76 7.43
N THR A 66 -5.61 -6.05 8.55
CA THR A 66 -6.75 -6.23 9.45
C THR A 66 -8.05 -5.69 8.84
N ALA A 67 -8.00 -4.59 8.10
CA ALA A 67 -9.19 -3.99 7.48
C ALA A 67 -9.72 -4.76 6.26
N TYR A 68 -8.87 -5.52 5.57
CA TYR A 68 -9.22 -6.27 4.35
C TYR A 68 -9.20 -7.81 4.55
N LYS A 69 -9.31 -8.26 5.80
CA LYS A 69 -9.42 -9.67 6.16
C LYS A 69 -10.84 -10.19 6.04
#